data_AF-A0A6B2GDL0-F1
#
_entry.id   AF-A0A6B2GDL0-F1
#
_cell.length_a   1.000
_cell.length_b   1.000
_cell.length_c   1.000
_cell.angle_alpha   90.00
_cell.angle_beta   90.00
_cell.angle_gamma   90.00
#
_symmetry.space_group_name_H-M   'P 1'
#
loop_
_entity.id
_entity.type
_entity.pdbx_description
1 polymer ?
#
loop_
_entity_poly.entity_id
_entity_poly.type
_entity_poly.pdbx_seq_one_letter_code
_entity_poly.pdbx_strand_id
1 'polypeptide(L)'
;MRTIGVITKIDMMGEGTDCVEILENRVYQLPRGYIGVVNRSQRDIEWKKDIHSARTFEMDFFRRHSKYRRIIDRLGTQNLQKSLCLQLSDHIMKTLPDVRNKIIDKLTCLKQKIDENPDL
;
A
#
# COMPACT_ATOMS: atom_id res chain seq x y z
N MET A 1 -5.99 12.28 5.28
CA MET A 1 -6.13 11.34 4.14
C MET A 1 -5.17 10.18 4.29
N ARG A 2 -5.60 8.95 3.95
CA ARG A 2 -4.88 7.67 4.21
C ARG A 2 -4.71 6.80 2.96
N THR A 3 -4.80 7.40 1.78
CA THR A 3 -4.93 6.70 0.50
C THR A 3 -3.58 6.59 -0.21
N ILE A 4 -3.27 5.40 -0.72
CA ILE A 4 -2.11 5.11 -1.60
C ILE A 4 -2.68 4.71 -2.95
N GLY A 5 -2.17 5.30 -4.03
CA GLY A 5 -2.54 4.91 -5.38
C GLY A 5 -1.73 3.70 -5.82
N VAL A 6 -2.39 2.65 -6.31
CA VAL A 6 -1.70 1.48 -6.90
C VAL A 6 -2.13 1.35 -8.35
N ILE A 7 -1.18 1.38 -9.27
CA ILE A 7 -1.42 1.24 -10.70
C ILE A 7 -0.96 -0.14 -11.12
N THR A 8 -1.83 -0.88 -11.81
CA THR A 8 -1.57 -2.25 -12.27
C THR A 8 -1.61 -2.33 -13.79
N LYS A 9 -1.19 -3.48 -14.35
CA LYS A 9 -1.21 -3.75 -15.80
C LYS A 9 -0.43 -2.74 -16.64
N ILE A 10 0.66 -2.22 -16.07
CA ILE A 10 1.53 -1.24 -16.74
C ILE A 10 2.21 -1.85 -17.98
N ASP A 11 2.36 -3.17 -17.98
CA ASP A 11 2.86 -3.98 -19.09
C ASP A 11 1.91 -4.07 -20.29
N MET A 12 0.62 -3.75 -20.12
CA MET A 12 -0.37 -3.76 -21.20
C MET A 12 -0.59 -2.38 -21.85
N MET A 13 0.16 -1.36 -21.44
CA MET A 13 0.06 -0.03 -22.03
C MET A 13 0.55 -0.05 -23.47
N GLY A 14 -0.24 0.52 -24.39
CA GLY A 14 0.08 0.56 -25.81
C GLY A 14 1.24 1.50 -26.14
N GLU A 15 1.83 1.31 -27.32
CA GLU A 15 2.88 2.20 -27.82
C GLU A 15 2.40 3.65 -27.86
N GLY A 16 3.21 4.55 -27.30
CA GLY A 16 2.88 5.97 -27.18
C GLY A 16 2.10 6.34 -25.91
N THR A 17 1.61 5.37 -25.13
CA THR A 17 0.94 5.64 -23.85
C THR A 17 1.78 5.19 -22.65
N ASP A 18 1.84 6.01 -21.61
CA ASP A 18 2.47 5.67 -20.34
C ASP A 18 1.76 6.37 -19.18
N CYS A 19 2.02 5.90 -17.96
CA CYS A 19 1.45 6.47 -16.74
C CYS A 19 2.50 7.19 -15.88
N VAL A 20 3.61 7.64 -16.47
CA VAL A 20 4.73 8.24 -15.72
C VAL A 20 4.27 9.48 -14.97
N GLU A 21 3.46 10.35 -15.58
CA GLU A 21 2.99 11.57 -14.91
C GLU A 21 2.11 11.27 -13.69
N ILE A 22 1.33 10.18 -13.73
CA ILE A 22 0.51 9.74 -12.60
C ILE A 22 1.43 9.15 -11.51
N LEU A 23 2.40 8.31 -11.90
CA LEU A 23 3.38 7.72 -10.98
C LEU A 23 4.28 8.77 -10.31
N GLU A 24 4.57 9.87 -11.01
CA GLU A 24 5.28 11.04 -10.47
C GLU A 24 4.36 11.99 -9.70
N ASN A 25 3.08 11.62 -9.51
CA ASN A 25 2.10 12.38 -8.73
C ASN A 25 1.83 13.79 -9.32
N ARG A 26 1.93 13.97 -10.65
CA ARG A 26 1.75 15.27 -11.33
C ARG A 26 0.33 15.54 -11.80
N VAL A 27 -0.48 14.50 -12.04
CA VAL A 27 -1.85 14.62 -12.57
C VAL A 27 -2.86 14.84 -11.44
N TYR A 28 -3.00 13.86 -10.55
CA TYR A 28 -3.82 13.96 -9.34
C TYR A 28 -2.92 13.69 -8.15
N GLN A 29 -2.80 14.63 -7.22
CA GLN A 29 -1.84 14.54 -6.12
C GLN A 29 -2.42 13.73 -4.96
N LEU A 30 -1.88 12.53 -4.74
CA LEU A 30 -2.12 11.76 -3.53
C LEU A 30 -1.04 12.08 -2.48
N PRO A 31 -1.40 12.33 -1.21
CA PRO A 31 -0.42 12.57 -0.15
C PRO A 31 0.58 11.43 0.06
N ARG A 32 0.19 10.18 -0.29
CA ARG A 32 1.07 9.00 -0.21
C ARG A 32 1.55 8.53 -1.59
N GLY A 33 1.30 9.32 -2.63
CA GLY A 33 1.72 9.06 -4.00
C GLY A 33 1.10 7.81 -4.62
N TYR A 34 1.77 7.37 -5.69
CA TYR A 34 1.40 6.22 -6.49
C TYR A 34 2.54 5.22 -6.57
N ILE A 35 2.19 3.93 -6.66
CA ILE A 35 3.13 2.84 -6.86
C ILE A 35 2.61 1.96 -8.00
N GLY A 36 3.46 1.75 -9.01
CA GLY A 36 3.15 0.90 -10.14
C GLY A 36 3.61 -0.53 -9.92
N VAL A 37 2.78 -1.52 -10.29
CA VAL A 37 3.11 -2.95 -10.18
C VAL A 37 2.77 -3.70 -11.46
N VAL A 38 3.52 -4.78 -11.71
CA VAL A 38 3.24 -5.73 -12.79
C VAL A 38 2.94 -7.09 -12.18
N ASN A 39 1.72 -7.56 -12.41
CA ASN A 39 1.23 -8.83 -11.88
C ASN A 39 1.38 -9.95 -12.91
N ARG A 40 1.18 -11.19 -12.47
CA ARG A 40 1.09 -12.34 -13.38
C ARG A 40 -0.09 -12.17 -14.34
N SER A 41 0.16 -12.44 -15.62
CA SER A 41 -0.90 -12.53 -16.62
C SER A 41 -1.74 -13.80 -16.44
N GLN A 42 -2.88 -13.87 -17.13
CA GLN A 42 -3.73 -15.06 -17.13
C GLN A 42 -2.97 -16.32 -17.57
N ARG A 43 -2.17 -16.20 -18.64
CA ARG A 43 -1.30 -17.27 -19.12
C ARG A 43 -0.23 -17.67 -18.11
N ASP A 44 0.38 -16.71 -17.42
CA ASP A 44 1.36 -17.01 -16.37
C ASP A 44 0.73 -17.81 -15.21
N ILE A 45 -0.55 -17.56 -14.90
CA ILE A 45 -1.29 -18.30 -13.87
C ILE A 45 -1.56 -19.72 -14.34
N GLU A 46 -2.03 -19.90 -15.58
CA GLU A 46 -2.30 -21.22 -16.17
C GLU A 46 -1.03 -22.09 -16.21
N TRP A 47 0.13 -21.49 -16.50
CA TRP A 47 1.42 -22.15 -16.50
C TRP A 47 2.08 -22.23 -15.11
N LYS A 48 1.36 -21.86 -14.05
CA LYS A 48 1.83 -21.90 -12.66
C LYS A 48 3.16 -21.18 -12.45
N LYS A 49 3.35 -20.02 -13.09
CA LYS A 49 4.54 -19.20 -12.90
C LYS A 49 4.73 -18.86 -11.43
N ASP A 50 5.90 -19.21 -10.94
CA ASP A 50 6.30 -18.98 -9.56
C ASP A 50 6.32 -17.49 -9.21
N ILE A 51 6.04 -17.17 -7.95
CA ILE A 51 5.95 -15.78 -7.45
C ILE A 51 7.32 -15.10 -7.50
N HIS A 52 8.41 -15.80 -7.17
CA HIS A 52 9.76 -15.21 -7.26
C HIS A 52 10.10 -14.89 -8.71
N SER A 53 9.79 -15.81 -9.63
CA SER A 53 9.96 -15.58 -11.06
C SER A 53 9.13 -14.38 -11.57
N ALA A 54 7.90 -14.21 -11.08
CA ALA A 54 7.07 -13.05 -11.40
C ALA A 54 7.67 -11.73 -10.88
N ARG A 55 8.23 -11.72 -9.67
CA ARG A 55 8.90 -10.54 -9.09
C ARG A 55 10.16 -10.16 -9.86
N THR A 56 10.96 -11.13 -10.29
CA THR A 56 12.14 -10.88 -11.13
C THR A 56 11.73 -10.29 -12.47
N PHE A 57 10.70 -10.86 -13.10
CA PHE A 57 10.14 -10.34 -14.35
C PHE A 57 9.63 -8.90 -14.21
N GLU A 58 8.91 -8.59 -13.13
CA GLU A 58 8.45 -7.22 -12.84
C GLU A 58 9.62 -6.23 -12.77
N MET A 59 10.68 -6.58 -12.03
CA MET A 59 11.87 -5.74 -11.90
C MET A 59 12.58 -5.56 -13.26
N ASP A 60 12.71 -6.62 -14.04
CA ASP A 60 13.34 -6.56 -15.36
C ASP A 60 12.52 -5.73 -16.35
N PHE A 61 11.19 -5.83 -16.30
CA PHE A 61 10.29 -4.97 -17.08
C PHE A 61 10.57 -3.49 -16.80
N PHE A 62 10.58 -3.08 -15.52
CA PHE A 62 10.82 -1.69 -15.16
C PHE A 62 12.25 -1.22 -15.49
N ARG A 63 13.26 -2.09 -15.40
CA ARG A 63 14.64 -1.76 -15.78
C ARG A 63 14.82 -1.56 -17.28
N ARG A 64 14.14 -2.36 -18.10
CA ARG A 64 14.24 -2.30 -19.57
C ARG A 64 13.46 -1.13 -20.14
N HIS A 65 12.38 -0.73 -19.49
CA HIS A 65 11.53 0.36 -19.98
C HIS A 65 12.19 1.73 -19.76
N SER A 66 12.51 2.45 -20.84
CA SER A 66 13.26 3.72 -20.82
C SER A 66 12.67 4.78 -19.88
N LYS A 67 11.35 4.95 -19.89
CA LYS A 67 10.63 5.91 -19.05
C LYS A 67 10.57 5.50 -17.57
N TYR A 68 10.17 4.25 -17.27
CA TYR A 68 9.99 3.78 -15.89
C TYR A 68 11.31 3.55 -15.15
N ARG A 69 12.41 3.28 -15.87
CA ARG A 69 13.74 3.08 -15.27
C ARG A 69 14.16 4.27 -14.38
N ARG A 70 13.80 5.49 -14.75
CA ARG A 70 14.17 6.70 -13.98
C ARG A 70 13.46 6.81 -12.62
N ILE A 71 12.30 6.16 -12.48
CA ILE A 71 11.46 6.21 -11.27
C ILE A 71 11.36 4.84 -10.57
N ILE A 72 12.25 3.91 -10.92
CA ILE A 72 12.19 2.51 -10.49
C ILE A 72 12.19 2.33 -8.96
N ASP A 73 12.80 3.25 -8.23
CA ASP A 73 12.87 3.24 -6.77
C ASP A 73 11.49 3.34 -6.09
N ARG A 74 10.46 3.75 -6.84
CA ARG A 74 9.08 3.88 -6.37
C ARG A 74 8.13 2.87 -7.02
N LEU A 75 8.66 1.94 -7.81
CA LEU A 75 7.89 0.95 -8.55
C LEU A 75 8.13 -0.47 -8.05
N GLY A 76 7.21 -1.34 -8.39
CA GLY A 76 7.28 -2.76 -8.10
C GLY A 76 6.69 -3.17 -6.77
N THR A 77 6.37 -4.45 -6.69
CA THR A 77 5.72 -5.09 -5.54
C THR A 77 6.57 -4.98 -4.27
N GLN A 78 7.90 -5.01 -4.39
CA GLN A 78 8.79 -4.87 -3.24
C GLN A 78 8.69 -3.48 -2.59
N ASN A 79 8.62 -2.42 -3.41
CA ASN A 79 8.49 -1.05 -2.90
C ASN A 79 7.07 -0.78 -2.39
N LEU A 80 6.06 -1.37 -3.01
CA LEU A 80 4.70 -1.38 -2.49
C LEU A 80 4.63 -2.00 -1.08
N GLN A 81 5.22 -3.18 -0.90
CA GLN A 81 5.24 -3.87 0.38
C GLN A 81 5.91 -3.02 1.46
N LYS A 82 7.11 -2.48 1.19
CA LYS A 82 7.83 -1.61 2.13
C LYS A 82 7.00 -0.39 2.52
N SER A 83 6.39 0.26 1.54
CA SER A 83 5.56 1.44 1.76
C SER A 83 4.33 1.12 2.61
N LEU A 84 3.61 0.04 2.31
CA LEU A 84 2.45 -0.40 3.09
C LEU A 84 2.83 -0.74 4.53
N CYS A 85 3.92 -1.48 4.74
CA CYS A 85 4.42 -1.80 6.08
C CYS A 85 4.75 -0.54 6.88
N LEU A 86 5.49 0.41 6.29
CA LEU A 86 5.82 1.67 6.96
C LEU A 86 4.57 2.48 7.32
N GLN A 87 3.64 2.61 6.37
CA GLN A 87 2.41 3.36 6.56
C GLN A 87 1.48 2.73 7.61
N LEU A 88 1.42 1.39 7.67
CA LEU A 88 0.64 0.68 8.69
C LEU A 88 1.28 0.84 10.07
N SER A 89 2.59 0.65 10.19
CA SER A 89 3.31 0.80 11.46
C SER A 89 3.19 2.21 12.02
N ASP A 90 3.37 3.23 11.18
CA ASP A 90 3.17 4.65 11.57
C ASP A 90 1.72 4.91 12.03
N HIS A 91 0.74 4.36 11.31
CA HIS A 91 -0.66 4.52 11.67
C HIS A 91 -0.99 3.84 13.01
N ILE A 92 -0.48 2.64 13.25
CA ILE A 92 -0.64 1.92 14.52
C ILE A 92 -0.04 2.75 15.66
N MET A 93 1.21 3.20 15.53
CA MET A 93 1.88 3.98 16.58
C MET A 93 1.13 5.27 16.93
N LYS A 94 0.58 5.97 15.92
CA LYS A 94 -0.22 7.19 16.13
C LYS A 94 -1.56 6.92 16.79
N THR A 95 -2.16 5.76 16.53
CA THR A 95 -3.52 5.43 17.00
C THR A 95 -3.52 4.74 18.37
N LEU A 96 -2.41 4.11 18.76
CA LEU A 96 -2.28 3.37 20.02
C LEU A 96 -2.56 4.20 21.28
N PRO A 97 -2.04 5.44 21.44
CA PRO A 97 -2.35 6.27 22.61
C PRO A 97 -3.84 6.56 22.75
N ASP A 98 -4.50 6.91 21.64
CA ASP A 98 -5.94 7.20 21.64
C ASP A 98 -6.78 5.97 21.98
N VAL A 99 -6.40 4.80 21.45
CA VAL A 99 -7.06 3.53 21.77
C VAL A 99 -6.88 3.21 23.26
N ARG A 100 -5.68 3.40 23.80
CA ARG A 100 -5.40 3.20 25.23
C ARG A 100 -6.27 4.12 26.09
N ASN A 101 -6.32 5.41 25.77
CA ASN A 101 -7.13 6.38 26.52
C ASN A 101 -8.61 6.00 26.48
N LYS A 102 -9.15 5.64 25.31
CA LYS A 102 -10.54 5.17 25.18
C LYS A 102 -10.84 3.92 26.00
N ILE A 103 -9.88 3.01 26.15
CA ILE A 103 -10.03 1.83 27.00
C ILE A 103 -10.08 2.24 28.47
N ILE A 104 -9.16 3.11 28.90
CA ILE A 104 -9.10 3.62 30.28
C ILE A 104 -10.39 4.37 30.63
N ASP A 105 -10.85 5.26 29.77
CA ASP A 105 -12.07 6.05 29.97
C ASP A 105 -13.30 5.14 30.12
N LYS A 106 -13.42 4.12 29.26
CA LYS A 106 -14.49 3.11 29.36
C LYS A 106 -14.42 2.31 30.66
N LEU A 107 -13.22 1.89 31.09
CA LEU A 107 -13.04 1.16 32.34
C LEU A 107 -13.43 2.01 33.55
N THR A 108 -13.05 3.29 33.57
CA THR A 108 -13.40 4.22 34.65
C THR A 108 -14.91 4.44 34.72
N CYS A 109 -15.56 4.66 33.57
CA CYS A 109 -17.02 4.81 33.50
C CYS A 109 -17.76 3.55 33.96
N LEU A 110 -17.27 2.36 33.59
CA LEU A 110 -17.87 1.09 34.03
C LEU A 110 -17.70 0.88 35.54
N LYS A 111 -16.53 1.21 36.11
CA LYS A 111 -16.31 1.14 37.56
C LYS A 111 -17.26 2.05 38.33
N GLN A 112 -17.43 3.30 37.88
CA GLN A 112 -18.39 4.23 38.49
C GLN A 112 -19.82 3.67 38.47
N LYS A 113 -20.25 3.06 37.36
CA LYS A 113 -21.59 2.46 37.26
C LYS A 113 -21.80 1.27 38.20
N ILE A 114 -20.74 0.49 38.45
CA ILE A 114 -20.77 -0.62 39.42
C ILE A 114 -20.86 -0.05 40.84
N ASP A 115 -20.07 0.97 41.17
CA ASP A 115 -20.10 1.62 42.48
C ASP A 115 -21.45 2.31 42.77
N GLU A 116 -22.13 2.83 41.72
CA GLU A 116 -23.46 3.44 41.81
C GLU A 116 -24.62 2.42 41.92
N ASN A 117 -24.40 1.15 41.58
CA ASN A 117 -25.39 0.08 41.74
C ASN A 117 -24.76 -1.14 42.43
N PRO A 118 -24.48 -1.05 43.75
CA PRO A 118 -23.84 -2.12 44.50
C PRO A 118 -24.76 -3.36 44.74
N ASP A 119 -26.05 -3.28 44.38
CA ASP A 119 -27.06 -4.32 44.65
C ASP A 119 -27.38 -5.23 43.44
N LEU A 120 -26.45 -5.34 42.49
CA LEU A 120 -26.42 -6.36 41.41
C LEU A 120 -25.20 -7.27 41.60
#